data_AF-A0A976FNH7-F1
#
_entry.id   AF-A0A976FNH7-F1
#
_cell.length_a   1.000
_cell.length_b   1.000
_cell.length_c   1.000
_cell.angle_alpha   90.00
_cell.angle_beta   90.00
_cell.angle_gamma   90.00
#
_symmetry.space_group_name_H-M   'P 1'
#
loop_
_entity.id
_entity.type
_entity.pdbx_description
1 polymer ?
#
loop_
_entity_poly.entity_id
_entity_poly.type
_entity_poly.pdbx_seq_one_letter_code
_entity_poly.pdbx_strand_id
1 'polypeptide(L)'
;MRVLVGDETGLLKSIVLETKEQRILSNREHPQARSRGIQRLCWSSDGRDASNCQPNVVLARANGLVESYEASHGNTLRASRMPTWSWPSLDNNHRHSRCIGLEMPSKHDSVVQCFSSGDVFVRHLKTNNVTSFHVGSDLHSMRLDSFTNTVIGVGGKECDLKLWSLETEQVLFRAKNVTHDKLDMRVPVWIKDLRFLATPGTSNGHRVLVGTGYRHVRIYDSNTKRRPVQELHLPGENPIQSLCISSNEMQVFIGDTAGNLDVLDVRTLTSMGRCTGPVGSIRDLACHPTLPFVAAVGLDRMVHVFDTLTRKLRYLIYAKQRLNAVLFTTEGIHATKHEDDDDEEPWRKKLRVESDDITFQDDELKEEAYEGLELSSEDDQLEESSPDDGME
;
A
#
# COMPACT_ATOMS: atom_id res chain seq x y z
N MET A 1 5.40 -15.60 14.84
CA MET A 1 4.95 -14.97 13.58
C MET A 1 5.35 -13.50 13.59
N ARG A 2 5.86 -13.00 12.47
CA ARG A 2 6.30 -11.60 12.38
C ARG A 2 5.64 -10.87 11.21
N VAL A 3 5.54 -9.55 11.37
CA VAL A 3 5.19 -8.64 10.29
C VAL A 3 6.30 -7.62 10.09
N LEU A 4 6.60 -7.34 8.83
CA LEU A 4 7.45 -6.23 8.43
C LEU A 4 6.56 -5.06 8.04
N VAL A 5 6.86 -3.87 8.55
CA VAL A 5 6.13 -2.65 8.23
C VAL A 5 7.06 -1.55 7.78
N GLY A 6 6.65 -0.85 6.73
CA GLY A 6 7.33 0.33 6.22
C GLY A 6 6.55 1.58 6.57
N ASP A 7 7.22 2.57 7.17
CA ASP A 7 6.57 3.81 7.59
C ASP A 7 6.80 5.00 6.65
N GLU A 8 6.02 6.06 6.87
CA GLU A 8 6.07 7.30 6.07
C GLU A 8 7.37 8.10 6.25
N THR A 9 8.17 7.78 7.26
CA THR A 9 9.41 8.49 7.61
C THR A 9 10.68 7.76 7.14
N GLY A 10 10.53 6.53 6.67
CA GLY A 10 11.60 5.73 6.08
C GLY A 10 12.13 4.59 6.95
N LEU A 11 11.50 4.27 8.09
CA LEU A 11 11.92 3.15 8.92
C LEU A 11 11.25 1.85 8.46
N LEU A 12 12.06 0.81 8.34
CA LEU A 12 11.62 -0.57 8.21
C LEU A 12 11.62 -1.20 9.61
N LYS A 13 10.47 -1.69 10.05
CA LYS A 13 10.31 -2.33 11.36
C LYS A 13 9.90 -3.79 11.19
N SER A 14 10.49 -4.66 11.98
CA SER A 14 10.06 -6.04 12.18
C SER A 14 9.37 -6.14 13.53
N ILE A 15 8.15 -6.66 13.54
CA ILE A 15 7.31 -6.76 14.72
C ILE A 15 6.96 -8.23 14.94
N VAL A 16 7.33 -8.78 16.09
CA VAL A 16 6.87 -10.09 16.54
C VAL A 16 5.49 -9.91 17.15
N LEU A 17 4.50 -10.61 16.62
CA LEU A 17 3.11 -10.37 16.99
C LEU A 17 2.77 -10.90 18.38
N GLU A 18 3.35 -12.04 18.75
CA GLU A 18 3.09 -12.69 20.04
C GLU A 18 3.65 -11.89 21.22
N THR A 19 4.90 -11.44 21.13
CA THR A 19 5.56 -10.65 22.19
C THR A 19 5.33 -9.15 22.06
N LYS A 20 4.72 -8.70 20.94
CA LYS A 20 4.59 -7.28 20.55
C LYS A 20 5.95 -6.55 20.47
N GLU A 21 7.06 -7.28 20.39
CA GLU A 21 8.40 -6.71 20.30
C GLU A 21 8.63 -6.07 18.93
N GLN A 22 9.12 -4.83 18.93
CA GLN A 22 9.37 -4.06 17.72
C GLN A 22 10.86 -3.79 17.56
N ARG A 23 11.39 -4.16 16.39
CA ARG A 23 12.78 -3.94 16.02
C ARG A 23 12.88 -3.14 14.73
N ILE A 24 13.76 -2.15 14.70
CA ILE A 24 14.05 -1.38 13.48
C ILE A 24 15.17 -2.09 12.73
N LEU A 25 14.91 -2.46 11.48
CA LEU A 25 15.85 -3.11 10.57
C LEU A 25 16.66 -2.10 9.73
N SER A 26 16.02 -0.99 9.33
CA SER A 26 16.65 0.01 8.46
C SER A 26 17.79 0.76 9.14
N ASN A 27 18.72 1.26 8.33
CA ASN A 27 19.78 2.15 8.77
C ASN A 27 19.23 3.43 9.44
N ARG A 28 19.94 3.92 10.47
CA ARG A 28 19.63 5.16 11.21
C ARG A 28 20.64 6.29 11.00
N GLU A 29 21.64 6.10 10.14
CA GLU A 29 22.63 7.14 9.82
C GLU A 29 22.00 8.41 9.26
N HIS A 30 20.87 8.26 8.58
CA HIS A 30 20.17 9.38 7.97
C HIS A 30 18.93 9.77 8.78
N PRO A 31 18.58 11.07 8.81
CA PRO A 31 17.41 11.55 9.54
C PRO A 31 16.12 11.00 8.93
N GLN A 32 15.12 10.81 9.80
CA GLN A 32 13.77 10.45 9.41
C GLN A 32 13.14 11.60 8.63
N ALA A 33 12.64 11.31 7.43
CA ALA A 33 12.05 12.33 6.56
C ALA A 33 11.01 11.71 5.63
N ARG A 34 9.95 12.46 5.30
CA ARG A 34 8.92 12.01 4.36
C ARG A 34 9.46 11.77 2.95
N SER A 35 10.50 12.50 2.55
CA SER A 35 11.24 12.26 1.31
C SER A 35 11.90 10.88 1.24
N ARG A 36 12.11 10.22 2.38
CA ARG A 36 12.67 8.86 2.47
C ARG A 36 11.65 7.80 2.87
N GLY A 37 10.37 8.18 2.98
CA GLY A 37 9.28 7.30 3.35
C GLY A 37 9.22 6.06 2.48
N ILE A 38 9.01 4.90 3.09
CA ILE A 38 8.89 3.64 2.34
C ILE A 38 7.53 3.66 1.63
N GLN A 39 7.54 3.52 0.31
CA GLN A 39 6.34 3.52 -0.52
C GLN A 39 5.82 2.11 -0.78
N ARG A 40 6.74 1.16 -1.02
CA ARG A 40 6.43 -0.25 -1.32
C ARG A 40 7.47 -1.18 -0.72
N LEU A 41 7.02 -2.39 -0.41
CA LEU A 41 7.81 -3.52 0.06
C LEU A 41 7.49 -4.73 -0.81
N CYS A 42 8.49 -5.55 -1.11
CA CYS A 42 8.30 -6.88 -1.68
C CYS A 42 9.32 -7.86 -1.11
N TRP A 43 8.98 -9.14 -1.15
CA TRP A 43 9.93 -10.21 -0.82
C TRP A 43 10.92 -10.41 -1.97
N SER A 44 12.18 -10.67 -1.63
CA SER A 44 13.19 -11.12 -2.58
C SER A 44 13.07 -12.63 -2.74
N SER A 45 12.88 -13.11 -3.97
CA SER A 45 13.01 -14.52 -4.29
C SER A 45 14.50 -14.87 -4.43
N ASP A 46 15.21 -15.05 -3.32
CA ASP A 46 16.59 -15.53 -3.41
C ASP A 46 16.55 -17.02 -3.79
N GLY A 47 17.05 -17.37 -4.98
CA GLY A 47 17.07 -18.74 -5.51
C GLY A 47 18.09 -19.67 -4.84
N ARG A 48 18.45 -19.41 -3.57
CA ARG A 48 19.42 -20.22 -2.81
C ARG A 48 18.69 -21.06 -1.77
N ASP A 49 18.66 -22.36 -2.04
CA ASP A 49 18.43 -23.48 -1.13
C ASP A 49 17.42 -23.28 0.02
N ALA A 50 16.27 -23.96 -0.15
CA ALA A 50 15.06 -23.92 0.65
C ALA A 50 15.16 -24.45 2.10
N SER A 51 16.32 -24.41 2.75
CA SER A 51 16.50 -24.96 4.10
C SER A 51 16.99 -23.97 5.16
N ASN A 52 17.55 -22.80 4.79
CA ASN A 52 18.01 -21.86 5.84
C ASN A 52 18.17 -20.38 5.44
N CYS A 53 17.71 -19.95 4.26
CA CYS A 53 17.79 -18.54 3.87
C CYS A 53 16.54 -17.79 4.35
N GLN A 54 16.70 -16.94 5.38
CA GLN A 54 15.68 -15.94 5.69
C GLN A 54 15.51 -15.04 4.47
N PRO A 55 14.30 -14.84 3.95
CA PRO A 55 14.11 -14.10 2.71
C PRO A 55 14.52 -12.63 2.91
N ASN A 56 15.26 -12.07 1.96
CA ASN A 56 15.55 -10.63 1.96
C ASN A 56 14.26 -9.86 1.62
N VAL A 57 14.11 -8.66 2.17
CA VAL A 57 13.03 -7.73 1.83
C VAL A 57 13.60 -6.59 1.01
N VAL A 58 12.96 -6.31 -0.13
CA VAL A 58 13.29 -5.16 -0.98
C VAL A 58 12.29 -4.06 -0.70
N LEU A 59 12.79 -2.83 -0.57
CA LEU A 59 11.98 -1.65 -0.31
C LEU A 59 12.25 -0.55 -1.33
N ALA A 60 11.21 0.20 -1.66
CA ALA A 60 11.31 1.40 -2.49
C ALA A 60 10.93 2.63 -1.66
N ARG A 61 11.82 3.62 -1.65
CA ARG A 61 11.65 4.88 -0.93
C ARG A 61 11.06 5.98 -1.82
N ALA A 62 10.53 7.02 -1.20
CA ALA A 62 9.95 8.17 -1.90
C ALA A 62 10.98 8.99 -2.72
N ASN A 63 12.27 8.92 -2.37
CA ASN A 63 13.35 9.53 -3.15
C ASN A 63 13.82 8.65 -4.33
N GLY A 64 13.10 7.56 -4.64
CA GLY A 64 13.43 6.63 -5.72
C GLY A 64 14.50 5.59 -5.38
N LEU A 65 15.10 5.65 -4.19
CA LEU A 65 16.09 4.66 -3.74
C LEU A 65 15.44 3.29 -3.53
N VAL A 66 16.08 2.25 -4.06
CA VAL A 66 15.70 0.85 -3.85
C VAL A 66 16.77 0.18 -3.02
N GLU A 67 16.39 -0.46 -1.92
CA GLU A 67 17.30 -1.10 -0.97
C GLU A 67 16.81 -2.50 -0.63
N SER A 68 17.74 -3.43 -0.40
CA SER A 68 17.45 -4.76 0.13
C SER A 68 17.99 -4.92 1.54
N TYR A 69 17.19 -5.49 2.43
CA TYR A 69 17.56 -5.77 3.82
C TYR A 69 17.30 -7.25 4.12
N GLU A 70 18.14 -7.83 4.99
CA GLU A 70 17.85 -9.14 5.56
C GLU A 70 16.66 -9.05 6.52
N ALA A 71 15.67 -9.94 6.41
CA ALA A 71 14.48 -9.93 7.26
C ALA A 71 14.69 -10.59 8.64
N SER A 72 15.94 -10.70 9.10
CA SER A 72 16.29 -11.38 10.34
C SER A 72 15.86 -10.58 11.58
N HIS A 73 15.19 -11.24 12.52
CA HIS A 73 14.76 -10.64 13.79
C HIS A 73 15.69 -11.00 14.96
N GLY A 74 16.60 -11.97 14.77
CA GLY A 74 17.47 -12.52 15.80
C GLY A 74 18.63 -11.60 16.23
N ASN A 75 19.18 -11.85 17.43
CA ASN A 75 20.33 -11.13 17.98
C ASN A 75 21.67 -11.68 17.45
N THR A 76 21.74 -11.98 16.14
CA THR A 76 23.02 -12.28 15.50
C THR A 76 23.84 -10.99 15.49
N LEU A 77 25.02 -11.04 16.12
CA LEU A 77 26.05 -9.98 16.23
C LEU A 77 26.51 -9.35 14.89
N ARG A 78 25.88 -9.72 13.77
CA ARG A 78 26.19 -9.34 12.39
C ARG A 78 24.98 -8.82 11.59
N ALA A 79 23.83 -8.55 12.21
CA ALA A 79 22.77 -7.81 11.52
C ALA A 79 23.22 -6.36 11.30
N SER A 80 24.07 -6.17 10.30
CA SER A 80 24.44 -4.86 9.78
C SER A 80 23.13 -4.17 9.44
N ARG A 81 22.86 -3.02 10.06
CA ARG A 81 21.73 -2.16 9.66
C ARG A 81 21.94 -1.56 8.27
N MET A 82 23.04 -1.92 7.60
CA MET A 82 23.27 -1.57 6.22
C MET A 82 22.40 -2.44 5.31
N PRO A 83 21.91 -1.86 4.21
CA PRO A 83 21.27 -2.66 3.18
C PRO A 83 22.28 -3.66 2.58
N THR A 84 21.81 -4.86 2.23
CA THR A 84 22.57 -5.89 1.49
C THR A 84 23.10 -5.33 0.18
N TRP A 85 22.26 -4.54 -0.49
CA TRP A 85 22.62 -3.72 -1.64
C TRP A 85 21.66 -2.54 -1.73
N SER A 86 22.11 -1.46 -2.36
CA SER A 86 21.28 -0.28 -2.60
C SER A 86 21.50 0.24 -4.00
N TRP A 87 20.42 0.76 -4.58
CA TRP A 87 20.36 1.25 -5.94
C TRP A 87 19.77 2.66 -5.96
N PRO A 88 20.49 3.64 -6.55
CA PRO A 88 19.99 5.00 -6.68
C PRO A 88 18.74 5.03 -7.57
N SER A 89 17.99 6.14 -7.44
CA SER A 89 16.86 6.45 -8.30
C SER A 89 17.29 6.42 -9.77
N LEU A 90 16.49 5.77 -10.60
CA LEU A 90 16.62 5.80 -12.07
C LEU A 90 15.85 6.96 -12.68
N ASP A 91 14.94 7.55 -11.92
CA ASP A 91 14.17 8.70 -12.37
C ASP A 91 14.99 9.97 -12.18
N ASN A 92 15.57 10.45 -13.29
CA ASN A 92 16.28 11.73 -13.38
C ASN A 92 15.31 12.92 -13.42
N ASN A 93 14.02 12.69 -13.71
CA ASN A 93 13.01 13.74 -13.75
C ASN A 93 12.37 13.89 -12.37
N HIS A 94 13.12 14.49 -11.44
CA HIS A 94 12.79 14.74 -10.03
C HIS A 94 11.58 15.67 -9.78
N ARG A 95 10.45 15.53 -10.48
CA ARG A 95 9.22 16.26 -10.15
C ARG A 95 8.07 15.28 -9.94
N HIS A 96 7.97 14.83 -8.70
CA HIS A 96 6.76 14.26 -8.07
C HIS A 96 6.29 12.87 -8.53
N SER A 97 7.15 12.03 -9.12
CA SER A 97 6.77 10.64 -9.42
C SER A 97 6.92 9.74 -8.20
N ARG A 98 5.82 9.11 -7.74
CA ARG A 98 5.82 8.17 -6.61
C ARG A 98 5.97 6.74 -7.10
N CYS A 99 6.70 5.90 -6.35
CA CYS A 99 6.75 4.46 -6.62
C CYS A 99 5.38 3.83 -6.31
N ILE A 100 4.73 3.26 -7.32
CA ILE A 100 3.39 2.64 -7.25
C ILE A 100 3.40 1.12 -7.46
N GLY A 101 4.57 0.53 -7.63
CA GLY A 101 4.72 -0.92 -7.72
C GLY A 101 6.18 -1.29 -7.57
N LEU A 102 6.42 -2.34 -6.80
CA LEU A 102 7.73 -2.93 -6.59
C LEU A 102 7.47 -4.43 -6.45
N GLU A 103 7.97 -5.20 -7.40
CA GLU A 103 7.76 -6.66 -7.44
C GLU A 103 9.06 -7.31 -7.93
N MET A 104 9.34 -8.53 -7.45
CA MET A 104 10.51 -9.31 -7.87
C MET A 104 10.02 -10.65 -8.42
N PRO A 105 10.05 -10.87 -9.75
CA PRO A 105 9.63 -12.12 -10.36
C PRO A 105 10.50 -13.29 -9.89
N SER A 106 9.89 -14.39 -9.44
CA SER A 106 10.64 -15.53 -8.90
C SER A 106 11.57 -16.21 -9.91
N LYS A 107 11.29 -16.07 -11.22
CA LYS A 107 12.03 -16.74 -12.32
C LYS A 107 13.20 -15.91 -12.85
N HIS A 108 13.15 -14.59 -12.68
CA HIS A 108 14.11 -13.66 -13.23
C HIS A 108 14.59 -12.82 -12.07
N ASP A 109 15.86 -13.00 -11.68
CA ASP A 109 16.52 -12.27 -10.60
C ASP A 109 16.62 -10.77 -10.94
N SER A 110 15.47 -10.11 -10.94
CA SER A 110 15.18 -8.81 -11.51
C SER A 110 14.19 -8.10 -10.61
N VAL A 111 14.39 -6.82 -10.35
CA VAL A 111 13.44 -5.98 -9.62
C VAL A 111 12.68 -5.15 -10.63
N VAL A 112 11.36 -5.23 -10.58
CA VAL A 112 10.45 -4.43 -11.40
C VAL A 112 9.92 -3.29 -10.55
N GLN A 113 10.24 -2.06 -10.93
CA GLN A 113 9.78 -0.85 -10.29
C GLN A 113 8.87 -0.08 -11.24
N CYS A 114 7.75 0.43 -10.74
CA CYS A 114 6.84 1.26 -11.52
C CYS A 114 6.54 2.56 -10.78
N PHE A 115 6.59 3.66 -11.52
CA PHE A 115 6.31 5.01 -11.02
C PHE A 115 4.92 5.50 -11.46
N SER A 116 4.38 6.50 -10.76
CA SER A 116 3.06 7.08 -11.09
C SER A 116 3.04 7.80 -12.43
N SER A 117 4.20 8.30 -12.89
CA SER A 117 4.40 8.80 -14.27
C SER A 117 4.15 7.72 -15.32
N GLY A 118 4.22 6.45 -14.91
CA GLY A 118 4.05 5.24 -15.72
C GLY A 118 5.31 4.75 -16.42
N ASP A 119 6.46 5.22 -15.96
CA ASP A 119 7.74 4.60 -16.31
C ASP A 119 7.92 3.33 -15.48
N VAL A 120 8.20 2.22 -16.18
CA VAL A 120 8.52 0.92 -15.60
C VAL A 120 9.99 0.65 -15.84
N PHE A 121 10.71 0.31 -14.79
CA PHE A 121 12.11 -0.08 -14.83
C PHE A 121 12.24 -1.53 -14.39
N VAL A 122 12.91 -2.35 -15.21
CA VAL A 122 13.29 -3.72 -14.85
C VAL A 122 14.80 -3.75 -14.68
N ARG A 123 15.27 -4.01 -13.47
CA ARG A 123 16.70 -4.07 -13.16
C ARG A 123 17.13 -5.47 -12.75
N HIS A 124 18.05 -6.06 -13.49
CA HIS A 124 18.63 -7.36 -13.18
C HIS A 124 19.64 -7.27 -12.03
N LEU A 125 19.54 -8.15 -11.03
CA LEU A 125 20.40 -8.13 -9.84
C LEU A 125 21.88 -8.41 -10.16
N LYS A 126 22.14 -9.36 -11.07
CA LYS A 126 23.50 -9.84 -11.39
C LYS A 126 24.24 -8.95 -12.40
N THR A 127 23.55 -8.53 -13.45
CA THR A 127 24.15 -7.76 -14.55
C THR A 127 24.03 -6.27 -14.33
N ASN A 128 23.14 -5.83 -13.42
CA ASN A 128 22.78 -4.43 -13.22
C ASN A 128 22.27 -3.74 -14.50
N ASN A 129 21.86 -4.53 -15.50
CA ASN A 129 21.23 -4.01 -16.71
C ASN A 129 19.84 -3.51 -16.36
N VAL A 130 19.51 -2.33 -16.87
CA VAL A 130 18.21 -1.67 -16.70
C VAL A 130 17.52 -1.62 -18.04
N THR A 131 16.31 -2.16 -18.12
CA THR A 131 15.39 -1.87 -19.22
C THR A 131 14.29 -0.95 -18.72
N SER A 132 13.78 -0.09 -19.60
CA SER A 132 12.73 0.86 -19.26
C SER A 132 11.73 1.01 -20.37
N PHE A 133 10.45 0.99 -20.03
CA PHE A 133 9.35 1.21 -20.98
C PHE A 133 8.21 1.97 -20.30
N HIS A 134 7.38 2.62 -21.10
CA HIS A 134 6.32 3.52 -20.63
C HIS A 134 4.93 2.90 -20.80
N VAL A 135 4.14 2.80 -19.71
CA VAL A 135 2.87 2.05 -19.69
C VAL A 135 1.60 2.90 -19.58
N GLY A 136 1.75 4.22 -19.48
CA GLY A 136 0.67 5.21 -19.39
C GLY A 136 1.01 6.32 -18.41
N SER A 137 0.04 7.12 -18.00
CA SER A 137 0.21 8.19 -17.00
C SER A 137 -0.81 8.06 -15.86
N ASP A 138 -0.59 8.79 -14.77
CA ASP A 138 -1.49 8.86 -13.59
C ASP A 138 -1.85 7.49 -12.99
N LEU A 139 -0.85 6.62 -12.93
CA LEU A 139 -1.00 5.28 -12.39
C LEU A 139 -1.00 5.32 -10.86
N HIS A 140 -1.78 4.41 -10.26
CA HIS A 140 -1.87 4.26 -8.80
C HIS A 140 -1.45 2.88 -8.30
N SER A 141 -1.58 1.85 -9.13
CA SER A 141 -1.16 0.49 -8.79
C SER A 141 -0.54 -0.23 -9.98
N MET A 142 0.54 -0.95 -9.69
CA MET A 142 1.15 -1.95 -10.54
C MET A 142 1.36 -3.21 -9.69
N ARG A 143 0.96 -4.38 -10.22
CA ARG A 143 1.25 -5.70 -9.64
C ARG A 143 1.73 -6.67 -10.70
N LEU A 144 2.54 -7.62 -10.26
CA LEU A 144 2.98 -8.76 -11.05
C LEU A 144 1.97 -9.91 -10.91
N ASP A 145 1.76 -10.65 -11.98
CA ASP A 145 1.05 -11.92 -11.94
C ASP A 145 1.92 -12.97 -11.23
N SER A 146 1.43 -13.46 -10.09
CA SER A 146 2.12 -14.43 -9.25
C SER A 146 2.31 -15.79 -9.92
N PHE A 147 1.45 -16.16 -10.89
CA PHE A 147 1.52 -17.45 -11.56
C PHE A 147 2.55 -17.43 -12.70
N THR A 148 2.35 -16.55 -13.68
CA THR A 148 3.25 -16.48 -14.85
C THR A 148 4.59 -15.87 -14.50
N ASN A 149 4.63 -14.88 -13.59
CA ASN A 149 5.78 -14.05 -13.25
C ASN A 149 6.38 -13.28 -14.45
N THR A 150 5.62 -13.11 -15.52
CA THR A 150 6.06 -12.43 -16.75
C THR A 150 5.12 -11.29 -17.16
N VAL A 151 3.94 -11.19 -16.52
CA VAL A 151 2.92 -10.21 -16.86
C VAL A 151 2.69 -9.27 -15.69
N ILE A 152 2.66 -7.97 -15.97
CA ILE A 152 2.27 -6.94 -15.00
C ILE A 152 0.90 -6.36 -15.35
N GLY A 153 0.11 -6.08 -14.33
CA GLY A 153 -1.14 -5.35 -14.42
C GLY A 153 -0.95 -3.94 -13.90
N VAL A 154 -1.45 -2.95 -14.64
CA VAL A 154 -1.39 -1.52 -14.27
C VAL A 154 -2.77 -0.88 -14.33
N GLY A 155 -3.00 0.09 -13.45
CA GLY A 155 -4.23 0.88 -13.41
C GLY A 155 -4.05 2.20 -12.66
N GLY A 156 -4.91 3.18 -12.98
CA GLY A 156 -4.81 4.53 -12.43
C GLY A 156 -6.07 5.37 -12.62
N LYS A 157 -5.90 6.70 -12.51
CA LYS A 157 -6.96 7.68 -12.78
C LYS A 157 -7.10 7.85 -14.29
N GLU A 158 -8.31 7.69 -14.81
CA GLU A 158 -8.61 7.63 -16.26
C GLU A 158 -7.82 6.55 -17.04
N CYS A 159 -7.10 5.66 -16.35
CA CYS A 159 -6.43 4.50 -16.92
C CYS A 159 -7.07 3.23 -16.36
N ASP A 160 -7.88 2.57 -17.20
CA ASP A 160 -8.44 1.24 -16.91
C ASP A 160 -7.33 0.17 -16.93
N LEU A 161 -7.69 -1.07 -16.57
CA LEU A 161 -6.75 -2.18 -16.46
C LEU A 161 -6.03 -2.43 -17.79
N LYS A 162 -4.69 -2.39 -17.75
CA LYS A 162 -3.84 -2.85 -18.85
C LYS A 162 -2.93 -3.97 -18.34
N LEU A 163 -2.77 -5.02 -19.14
CA LEU A 163 -1.79 -6.07 -18.89
C LEU A 163 -0.64 -5.93 -19.89
N TRP A 164 0.58 -5.98 -19.37
CA TRP A 164 1.81 -5.85 -20.14
C TRP A 164 2.70 -7.06 -19.93
N SER A 165 3.33 -7.53 -21.00
CA SER A 165 4.40 -8.53 -20.91
C SER A 165 5.71 -7.84 -20.58
N LEU A 166 6.44 -8.34 -19.58
CA LEU A 166 7.78 -7.88 -19.24
C LEU A 166 8.84 -8.35 -20.25
N GLU A 167 8.58 -9.44 -20.97
CA GLU A 167 9.55 -10.01 -21.93
C GLU A 167 9.51 -9.29 -23.27
N THR A 168 8.30 -8.97 -23.74
CA THR A 168 8.10 -8.34 -25.06
C THR A 168 7.88 -6.84 -24.97
N GLU A 169 7.71 -6.29 -23.77
CA GLU A 169 7.41 -4.88 -23.51
C GLU A 169 6.14 -4.39 -24.25
N GLN A 170 5.21 -5.31 -24.51
CA GLN A 170 3.98 -5.05 -25.26
C GLN A 170 2.73 -5.27 -24.41
N VAL A 171 1.66 -4.59 -24.81
CA VAL A 171 0.35 -4.71 -24.18
C VAL A 171 -0.32 -6.01 -24.61
N LEU A 172 -0.62 -6.87 -23.64
CA LEU A 172 -1.37 -8.11 -23.85
C LEU A 172 -2.88 -7.88 -23.79
N PHE A 173 -3.32 -6.97 -22.93
CA PHE A 173 -4.74 -6.70 -22.72
C PHE A 173 -4.99 -5.23 -22.40
N ARG A 174 -6.07 -4.67 -22.99
CA ARG A 174 -6.60 -3.35 -22.64
C ARG A 174 -8.06 -3.47 -22.29
N ALA A 175 -8.40 -3.23 -21.03
CA ALA A 175 -9.77 -3.17 -20.58
C ALA A 175 -10.56 -2.11 -21.36
N LYS A 176 -11.85 -2.38 -21.55
CA LYS A 176 -12.83 -1.43 -22.04
C LYS A 176 -13.73 -1.08 -20.87
N ASN A 177 -13.97 0.21 -20.70
CA ASN A 177 -14.87 0.70 -19.68
C ASN A 177 -16.28 0.11 -19.85
N VAL A 178 -17.02 0.14 -18.74
CA VAL A 178 -18.43 -0.26 -18.68
C VAL A 178 -19.29 0.62 -19.61
N THR A 179 -20.52 0.19 -19.85
CA THR A 179 -21.49 1.04 -20.55
C THR A 179 -21.79 2.29 -19.73
N HIS A 180 -22.36 3.29 -20.38
CA HIS A 180 -22.92 4.42 -19.67
C HIS A 180 -23.96 3.97 -18.64
N ASP A 181 -24.17 4.83 -17.65
CA ASP A 181 -25.15 4.58 -16.60
C ASP A 181 -26.59 4.80 -17.10
N LYS A 182 -27.56 4.77 -16.19
CA LYS A 182 -28.98 4.93 -16.51
C LYS A 182 -29.33 6.33 -17.05
N LEU A 183 -28.45 7.31 -16.85
CA LEU A 183 -28.58 8.68 -17.34
C LEU A 183 -27.79 8.89 -18.65
N ASP A 184 -27.31 7.81 -19.26
CA ASP A 184 -26.42 7.82 -20.43
C ASP A 184 -25.11 8.61 -20.21
N MET A 185 -24.67 8.69 -18.95
CA MET A 185 -23.41 9.34 -18.59
C MET A 185 -22.26 8.33 -18.57
N ARG A 186 -21.08 8.80 -18.99
CA ARG A 186 -19.84 8.00 -18.92
C ARG A 186 -19.45 7.74 -17.47
N VAL A 187 -19.38 6.46 -17.09
CA VAL A 187 -18.86 6.05 -15.79
C VAL A 187 -17.36 6.34 -15.72
N PRO A 188 -16.86 7.15 -14.77
CA PRO A 188 -15.45 7.49 -14.68
C PRO A 188 -14.61 6.28 -14.23
N VAL A 189 -13.31 6.27 -14.56
CA VAL A 189 -12.40 5.17 -14.23
C VAL A 189 -11.32 5.68 -13.31
N TRP A 190 -11.17 5.06 -12.15
CA TRP A 190 -10.08 5.37 -11.23
C TRP A 190 -9.68 4.12 -10.48
N ILE A 191 -8.74 3.36 -11.03
CA ILE A 191 -8.20 2.17 -10.36
C ILE A 191 -7.25 2.62 -9.26
N LYS A 192 -7.48 2.13 -8.05
CA LYS A 192 -6.69 2.44 -6.85
C LYS A 192 -5.78 1.29 -6.47
N ASP A 193 -6.30 0.06 -6.55
CA ASP A 193 -5.51 -1.15 -6.37
C ASP A 193 -6.04 -2.29 -7.26
N LEU A 194 -5.19 -3.27 -7.53
CA LEU A 194 -5.51 -4.46 -8.31
C LEU A 194 -4.75 -5.66 -7.78
N ARG A 195 -5.29 -6.87 -7.99
CA ARG A 195 -4.64 -8.14 -7.62
C ARG A 195 -4.96 -9.21 -8.65
N PHE A 196 -3.97 -10.01 -9.02
CA PHE A 196 -4.17 -11.19 -9.85
C PHE A 196 -4.78 -12.32 -9.01
N LEU A 197 -5.66 -13.09 -9.62
CA LEU A 197 -6.16 -14.35 -9.09
C LEU A 197 -5.28 -15.47 -9.65
N ALA A 198 -4.68 -16.27 -8.79
CA ALA A 198 -3.75 -17.33 -9.14
C ALA A 198 -4.45 -18.52 -9.81
N THR A 199 -5.74 -18.74 -9.56
CA THR A 199 -6.53 -19.72 -10.31
C THR A 199 -6.59 -19.29 -11.78
N PRO A 200 -5.84 -19.93 -12.69
CA PRO A 200 -6.05 -19.71 -14.10
C PRO A 200 -7.48 -20.19 -14.37
N GLY A 201 -8.25 -19.46 -15.16
CA GLY A 201 -9.44 -20.08 -15.73
C GLY A 201 -9.05 -21.37 -16.48
N THR A 202 -10.01 -22.10 -17.02
CA THR A 202 -9.75 -23.25 -17.92
C THR A 202 -8.97 -22.88 -19.20
N SER A 203 -8.40 -21.67 -19.29
CA SER A 203 -7.66 -21.12 -20.40
C SER A 203 -6.45 -20.32 -19.88
N ASN A 204 -5.47 -20.06 -20.73
CA ASN A 204 -4.23 -19.31 -20.45
C ASN A 204 -4.44 -17.81 -20.14
N GLY A 205 -5.61 -17.43 -19.61
CA GLY A 205 -6.03 -16.05 -19.41
C GLY A 205 -5.75 -15.58 -18.00
N HIS A 206 -5.52 -14.27 -17.85
CA HIS A 206 -5.29 -13.64 -16.57
C HIS A 206 -6.61 -13.12 -16.01
N ARG A 207 -6.95 -13.56 -14.79
CA ARG A 207 -8.06 -13.02 -14.03
C ARG A 207 -7.55 -11.99 -13.03
N VAL A 208 -8.12 -10.79 -13.08
CA VAL A 208 -7.65 -9.65 -12.27
C VAL A 208 -8.82 -9.01 -11.56
N LEU A 209 -8.68 -8.90 -10.24
CA LEU A 209 -9.57 -8.15 -9.38
C LEU A 209 -9.07 -6.71 -9.27
N VAL A 210 -9.99 -5.76 -9.43
CA VAL A 210 -9.70 -4.33 -9.47
C VAL A 210 -10.61 -3.60 -8.49
N GLY A 211 -10.02 -2.70 -7.70
CA GLY A 211 -10.71 -1.82 -6.76
C GLY A 211 -10.58 -0.37 -7.23
N THR A 212 -11.72 0.32 -7.33
CA THR A 212 -11.77 1.69 -7.86
C THR A 212 -12.03 2.73 -6.78
N GLY A 213 -11.58 3.97 -7.01
CA GLY A 213 -11.87 5.12 -6.17
C GLY A 213 -13.36 5.46 -6.10
N TYR A 214 -14.14 5.03 -7.09
CA TYR A 214 -15.61 5.14 -7.12
C TYR A 214 -16.31 3.94 -6.49
N ARG A 215 -15.57 3.09 -5.76
CA ARG A 215 -16.14 2.03 -4.90
C ARG A 215 -16.75 0.86 -5.67
N HIS A 216 -16.40 0.74 -6.94
CA HIS A 216 -16.62 -0.45 -7.73
C HIS A 216 -15.49 -1.44 -7.54
N VAL A 217 -15.86 -2.69 -7.31
CA VAL A 217 -15.00 -3.87 -7.38
C VAL A 217 -15.33 -4.60 -8.67
N ARG A 218 -14.33 -4.81 -9.51
CA ARG A 218 -14.49 -5.40 -10.85
C ARG A 218 -13.57 -6.59 -11.02
N ILE A 219 -14.07 -7.64 -11.65
CA ILE A 219 -13.25 -8.78 -12.08
C ILE A 219 -13.15 -8.75 -13.60
N TYR A 220 -11.92 -8.70 -14.10
CA TYR A 220 -11.60 -8.85 -15.51
C TYR A 220 -11.04 -10.24 -15.77
N ASP A 221 -11.32 -10.76 -16.95
CA ASP A 221 -10.73 -11.99 -17.47
C ASP A 221 -10.29 -11.71 -18.90
N SER A 222 -8.98 -11.80 -19.15
CA SER A 222 -8.40 -11.43 -20.43
C SER A 222 -8.91 -12.27 -21.60
N ASN A 223 -9.34 -13.51 -21.35
CA ASN A 223 -9.79 -14.42 -22.41
C ASN A 223 -11.29 -14.32 -22.69
N THR A 224 -12.08 -13.90 -21.71
CA THR A 224 -13.54 -13.87 -21.87
C THR A 224 -13.99 -12.64 -22.65
N LYS A 225 -13.67 -11.43 -22.16
CA LYS A 225 -14.07 -10.16 -22.80
C LYS A 225 -13.26 -8.98 -22.26
N ARG A 226 -13.23 -7.88 -23.02
CA ARG A 226 -12.51 -6.65 -22.62
C ARG A 226 -13.19 -5.85 -21.50
N ARG A 227 -14.48 -6.07 -21.26
CA ARG A 227 -15.27 -5.44 -20.18
C ARG A 227 -15.21 -6.29 -18.90
N PRO A 228 -15.50 -5.74 -17.70
CA PRO A 228 -15.54 -6.56 -16.50
C PRO A 228 -16.56 -7.71 -16.63
N VAL A 229 -16.15 -8.89 -16.18
CA VAL A 229 -16.99 -10.10 -16.13
C VAL A 229 -18.01 -9.98 -15.02
N GLN A 230 -17.57 -9.51 -13.85
CA GLN A 230 -18.40 -9.21 -12.70
C GLN A 230 -18.07 -7.82 -12.18
N GLU A 231 -19.08 -7.17 -11.62
CA GLU A 231 -18.99 -5.85 -11.02
C GLU A 231 -19.87 -5.80 -9.78
N LEU A 232 -19.35 -5.22 -8.70
CA LEU A 232 -20.05 -4.92 -7.47
C LEU A 232 -19.79 -3.47 -7.10
N HIS A 233 -20.84 -2.72 -6.79
CA HIS A 233 -20.72 -1.42 -6.14
C HIS A 233 -20.86 -1.60 -4.62
N LEU A 234 -19.83 -1.22 -3.86
CA LEU A 234 -19.85 -1.36 -2.40
C LEU A 234 -20.78 -0.31 -1.74
N PRO A 235 -21.38 -0.59 -0.58
CA PRO A 235 -22.17 0.38 0.20
C PRO A 235 -21.29 1.32 1.06
N GLY A 236 -21.63 2.61 1.16
CA GLY A 236 -20.83 3.66 1.84
C GLY A 236 -20.44 4.85 0.96
N GLU A 237 -19.43 5.62 1.37
CA GLU A 237 -19.03 6.87 0.66
C GLU A 237 -17.52 6.96 0.36
N ASN A 238 -16.70 6.18 1.07
CA ASN A 238 -15.25 6.33 1.01
C ASN A 238 -14.61 5.51 -0.12
N PRO A 239 -13.64 6.08 -0.86
CA PRO A 239 -12.87 5.37 -1.90
C PRO A 239 -12.15 4.12 -1.40
N ILE A 240 -12.07 3.09 -2.25
CA ILE A 240 -11.20 1.93 -2.03
C ILE A 240 -9.75 2.38 -2.15
N GLN A 241 -8.91 1.92 -1.22
CA GLN A 241 -7.49 2.28 -1.17
C GLN A 241 -6.57 1.09 -1.39
N SER A 242 -6.89 -0.08 -0.82
CA SER A 242 -6.07 -1.30 -0.90
C SER A 242 -6.91 -2.56 -1.03
N LEU A 243 -6.39 -3.55 -1.75
CA LEU A 243 -6.99 -4.88 -1.89
C LEU A 243 -6.01 -5.96 -1.44
N CYS A 244 -6.51 -7.02 -0.81
CA CYS A 244 -5.72 -8.23 -0.57
C CYS A 244 -6.59 -9.48 -0.74
N ILE A 245 -6.07 -10.46 -1.45
CA ILE A 245 -6.74 -11.75 -1.64
C ILE A 245 -6.18 -12.72 -0.61
N SER A 246 -7.08 -13.50 0.00
CA SER A 246 -6.70 -14.57 0.93
C SER A 246 -5.88 -15.66 0.21
N SER A 247 -5.02 -16.37 0.93
CA SER A 247 -4.20 -17.45 0.35
C SER A 247 -5.02 -18.59 -0.27
N ASN A 248 -6.27 -18.77 0.14
CA ASN A 248 -7.19 -19.76 -0.43
C ASN A 248 -8.03 -19.22 -1.60
N GLU A 249 -7.84 -17.95 -1.99
CA GLU A 249 -8.58 -17.23 -3.05
C GLU A 249 -10.10 -17.18 -2.90
N MET A 250 -10.63 -17.57 -1.74
CA MET A 250 -12.08 -17.55 -1.48
C MET A 250 -12.56 -16.17 -1.10
N GLN A 251 -11.70 -15.38 -0.46
CA GLN A 251 -12.04 -14.10 0.14
C GLN A 251 -11.12 -12.99 -0.37
N VAL A 252 -11.69 -11.80 -0.56
CA VAL A 252 -10.94 -10.55 -0.73
C VAL A 252 -11.24 -9.60 0.42
N PHE A 253 -10.18 -8.99 0.94
CA PHE A 253 -10.21 -7.91 1.91
C PHE A 253 -10.05 -6.58 1.18
N ILE A 254 -10.92 -5.63 1.51
CA ILE A 254 -10.99 -4.32 0.86
C ILE A 254 -10.87 -3.25 1.93
N GLY A 255 -9.78 -2.49 1.87
CA GLY A 255 -9.54 -1.35 2.75
C GLY A 255 -9.93 -0.05 2.08
N ASP A 256 -10.67 0.80 2.80
CA ASP A 256 -11.07 2.12 2.33
C ASP A 256 -10.23 3.26 2.96
N THR A 257 -10.61 4.50 2.65
CA THR A 257 -9.96 5.71 3.18
C THR A 257 -10.42 6.12 4.59
N ALA A 258 -11.45 5.48 5.14
CA ALA A 258 -11.99 5.78 6.47
C ALA A 258 -11.66 4.74 7.55
N GLY A 259 -11.09 3.59 7.17
CA GLY A 259 -10.74 2.51 8.10
C GLY A 259 -11.68 1.31 8.04
N ASN A 260 -12.63 1.28 7.10
CA ASN A 260 -13.47 0.11 6.90
C ASN A 260 -12.70 -0.96 6.14
N LEU A 261 -12.71 -2.17 6.70
CA LEU A 261 -12.12 -3.36 6.10
C LEU A 261 -13.22 -4.37 5.75
N ASP A 262 -13.77 -4.24 4.55
CA ASP A 262 -14.85 -5.10 4.06
C ASP A 262 -14.29 -6.43 3.52
N VAL A 263 -15.05 -7.51 3.70
CA VAL A 263 -14.70 -8.86 3.25
C VAL A 263 -15.74 -9.33 2.25
N LEU A 264 -15.31 -9.73 1.06
CA LEU A 264 -16.18 -10.29 0.02
C LEU A 264 -15.74 -11.71 -0.35
N ASP A 265 -16.70 -12.53 -0.77
CA ASP A 265 -16.42 -13.78 -1.49
C ASP A 265 -15.99 -13.43 -2.93
N VAL A 266 -14.84 -13.93 -3.37
CA VAL A 266 -14.27 -13.63 -4.69
C VAL A 266 -15.12 -14.20 -5.84
N ARG A 267 -15.78 -15.35 -5.63
CA ARG A 267 -16.52 -16.06 -6.69
C ARG A 267 -17.86 -15.40 -6.98
N THR A 268 -18.55 -14.96 -5.93
CA THR A 268 -19.90 -14.39 -6.02
C THR A 268 -19.91 -12.87 -5.91
N LEU A 269 -18.80 -12.24 -5.47
CA LEU A 269 -18.73 -10.84 -5.05
C LEU A 269 -19.79 -10.47 -4.01
N THR A 270 -20.18 -11.41 -3.16
CA THR A 270 -21.13 -11.13 -2.06
C THR A 270 -20.40 -10.68 -0.81
N SER A 271 -20.94 -9.69 -0.11
CA SER A 271 -20.40 -9.23 1.16
C SER A 271 -20.53 -10.31 2.23
N MET A 272 -19.39 -10.70 2.81
CA MET A 272 -19.32 -11.63 3.94
C MET A 272 -19.37 -10.89 5.27
N GLY A 273 -19.09 -9.59 5.29
CA GLY A 273 -19.11 -8.71 6.47
C GLY A 273 -17.88 -7.80 6.54
N ARG A 274 -17.55 -7.29 7.72
CA ARG A 274 -16.48 -6.31 7.94
C ARG A 274 -15.62 -6.68 9.16
N CYS A 275 -14.31 -6.44 9.06
CA CYS A 275 -13.40 -6.42 10.20
C CYS A 275 -13.42 -5.02 10.82
N THR A 276 -13.73 -4.93 12.12
CA THR A 276 -13.85 -3.65 12.83
C THR A 276 -12.58 -3.35 13.63
N GLY A 277 -12.17 -2.09 13.72
CA GLY A 277 -10.97 -1.70 14.49
C GLY A 277 -10.14 -0.59 13.85
N PRO A 278 -9.76 -0.67 12.57
CA PRO A 278 -8.91 0.34 11.94
C PRO A 278 -9.61 1.69 11.85
N VAL A 279 -8.85 2.77 12.00
CA VAL A 279 -9.40 4.15 11.99
C VAL A 279 -8.61 5.01 11.02
N GLY A 280 -9.28 5.48 9.98
CA GLY A 280 -8.64 6.23 8.89
C GLY A 280 -8.06 5.33 7.80
N SER A 281 -7.46 5.94 6.78
CA SER A 281 -7.17 5.23 5.53
C SER A 281 -6.25 4.02 5.72
N ILE A 282 -6.74 2.86 5.28
CA ILE A 282 -5.98 1.61 5.19
C ILE A 282 -5.14 1.72 3.91
N ARG A 283 -3.82 1.82 4.06
CA ARG A 283 -2.90 2.08 2.95
C ARG A 283 -2.39 0.81 2.30
N ASP A 284 -2.28 -0.26 3.08
CA ASP A 284 -1.85 -1.57 2.58
C ASP A 284 -2.44 -2.70 3.43
N LEU A 285 -2.54 -3.86 2.78
CA LEU A 285 -3.08 -5.09 3.34
C LEU A 285 -2.19 -6.26 2.91
N ALA A 286 -1.90 -7.15 3.85
CA ALA A 286 -1.19 -8.39 3.56
C ALA A 286 -1.92 -9.57 4.20
N CYS A 287 -2.05 -10.67 3.48
CA CYS A 287 -2.47 -11.96 4.04
C CYS A 287 -1.24 -12.79 4.36
N HIS A 288 -1.31 -13.55 5.45
CA HIS A 288 -0.27 -14.49 5.78
C HIS A 288 -0.30 -15.67 4.76
N PRO A 289 0.86 -16.18 4.32
CA PRO A 289 0.93 -17.17 3.24
C PRO A 289 0.34 -18.55 3.59
N THR A 290 0.33 -18.94 4.86
CA THR A 290 -0.18 -20.27 5.29
C THR A 290 -1.27 -20.20 6.37
N LEU A 291 -1.04 -19.41 7.41
CA LEU A 291 -1.99 -19.18 8.50
C LEU A 291 -3.15 -18.24 8.11
N PRO A 292 -4.33 -18.36 8.77
CA PRO A 292 -5.53 -17.58 8.47
C PRO A 292 -5.46 -16.17 9.10
N PHE A 293 -4.44 -15.38 8.78
CA PHE A 293 -4.30 -14.01 9.28
C PHE A 293 -4.22 -12.98 8.15
N VAL A 294 -4.80 -11.81 8.40
CA VAL A 294 -4.68 -10.63 7.55
C VAL A 294 -4.24 -9.44 8.39
N ALA A 295 -3.24 -8.70 7.92
CA ALA A 295 -2.74 -7.50 8.53
C ALA A 295 -3.21 -6.28 7.74
N ALA A 296 -3.67 -5.26 8.46
CA ALA A 296 -4.06 -3.97 7.93
C ALA A 296 -3.25 -2.86 8.60
N VAL A 297 -2.74 -1.95 7.76
CA VAL A 297 -1.93 -0.82 8.21
C VAL A 297 -2.32 0.46 7.47
N GLY A 298 -2.15 1.61 8.14
CA GLY A 298 -2.56 2.88 7.57
C GLY A 298 -2.19 4.11 8.37
N LEU A 299 -3.10 5.09 8.38
CA LEU A 299 -2.91 6.40 9.02
C LEU A 299 -3.08 6.41 10.54
N ASP A 300 -3.73 5.40 11.12
CA ASP A 300 -3.92 5.23 12.58
C ASP A 300 -2.61 4.95 13.33
N ARG A 301 -1.53 4.58 12.62
CA ARG A 301 -0.22 4.20 13.20
C ARG A 301 -0.27 2.86 13.95
N MET A 302 -1.34 2.08 13.72
CA MET A 302 -1.54 0.77 14.31
C MET A 302 -1.27 -0.31 13.27
N VAL A 303 -0.83 -1.48 13.74
CA VAL A 303 -0.88 -2.73 12.98
C VAL A 303 -2.03 -3.53 13.53
N HIS A 304 -3.07 -3.69 12.71
CA HIS A 304 -4.22 -4.52 13.02
C HIS A 304 -4.06 -5.89 12.37
N VAL A 305 -4.10 -6.95 13.17
CA VAL A 305 -4.06 -8.32 12.65
C VAL A 305 -5.37 -9.01 13.00
N PHE A 306 -6.10 -9.43 11.97
CA PHE A 306 -7.37 -10.15 12.09
C PHE A 306 -7.20 -11.61 11.71
N ASP A 307 -7.99 -12.47 12.34
CA ASP A 307 -8.20 -13.82 11.85
C ASP A 307 -9.16 -13.78 10.64
N THR A 308 -8.79 -14.40 9.52
CA THR A 308 -9.56 -14.38 8.28
C THR A 308 -10.88 -15.13 8.38
N LEU A 309 -10.94 -16.18 9.23
CA LEU A 309 -12.14 -17.01 9.39
C LEU A 309 -13.15 -16.35 10.31
N THR A 310 -12.70 -15.92 11.49
CA THR A 310 -13.58 -15.33 12.51
C THR A 310 -13.79 -13.84 12.32
N ARG A 311 -12.90 -13.15 11.59
CA ARG A 311 -12.86 -11.69 11.38
C ARG A 311 -12.67 -10.88 12.66
N LYS A 312 -12.29 -11.56 13.75
CA LYS A 312 -11.98 -10.91 15.02
C LYS A 312 -10.55 -10.37 15.00
N LEU A 313 -10.36 -9.23 15.67
CA LEU A 313 -9.05 -8.65 15.89
C LEU A 313 -8.26 -9.55 16.86
N ARG A 314 -7.07 -9.99 16.45
CA ARG A 314 -6.19 -10.84 17.27
C ARG A 314 -5.02 -10.08 17.86
N TYR A 315 -4.39 -9.20 17.09
CA TYR A 315 -3.28 -8.38 17.56
C TYR A 315 -3.49 -6.92 17.17
N LEU A 316 -3.20 -6.04 18.13
CA LEU A 316 -3.26 -4.60 17.99
C LEU A 316 -1.95 -4.00 18.49
N ILE A 317 -1.13 -3.45 17.61
CA ILE A 317 0.23 -3.00 17.95
C ILE A 317 0.45 -1.57 17.47
N TYR A 318 0.84 -0.68 18.38
CA TYR A 318 1.14 0.72 18.07
C TYR A 318 2.56 0.87 17.50
N ALA A 319 2.69 1.27 16.23
CA ALA A 319 3.97 1.37 15.52
C ALA A 319 4.58 2.78 15.52
N LYS A 320 4.01 3.71 16.30
CA LYS A 320 4.40 5.13 16.47
C LYS A 320 4.20 6.04 15.25
N GLN A 321 4.62 5.61 14.06
CA GLN A 321 4.55 6.37 12.81
C GLN A 321 3.42 5.84 11.91
N ARG A 322 2.94 6.68 10.97
CA ARG A 322 1.95 6.21 9.98
C ARG A 322 2.59 5.20 9.04
N LEU A 323 1.85 4.17 8.71
CA LEU A 323 2.35 3.02 7.98
C LEU A 323 1.87 3.04 6.53
N ASN A 324 2.75 2.69 5.61
CA ASN A 324 2.48 2.71 4.18
C ASN A 324 2.39 1.31 3.57
N ALA A 325 3.14 0.34 4.10
CA ALA A 325 3.26 -1.00 3.55
C ALA A 325 3.42 -2.03 4.66
N VAL A 326 2.91 -3.25 4.43
CA VAL A 326 3.02 -4.38 5.36
C VAL A 326 3.31 -5.68 4.63
N LEU A 327 4.12 -6.54 5.23
CA LEU A 327 4.38 -7.90 4.75
C LEU A 327 4.38 -8.89 5.90
N PHE A 328 3.85 -10.09 5.68
CA PHE A 328 4.01 -11.23 6.59
C PHE A 328 5.29 -12.00 6.28
N THR A 329 6.00 -12.42 7.32
CA THR A 329 7.02 -13.46 7.21
C THR A 329 6.37 -14.83 7.08
N THR A 330 7.05 -15.79 6.44
CA THR A 330 6.60 -17.20 6.35
C THR A 330 6.70 -17.97 7.68
N GLU A 331 7.33 -17.38 8.70
CA GLU A 331 7.45 -17.99 10.03
C GLU A 331 6.09 -18.17 10.70
N GLY A 332 5.84 -19.39 11.19
CA GLY A 332 4.63 -19.73 11.92
C GLY A 332 4.52 -19.06 13.30
N ILE A 333 3.47 -19.43 14.03
CA ILE A 333 3.29 -18.99 15.42
C ILE A 333 4.33 -19.71 16.28
N HIS A 334 5.14 -18.94 17.01
CA HIS A 334 5.95 -19.52 18.08
C HIS A 334 5.05 -19.66 19.29
N ALA A 335 4.89 -20.89 19.81
CA ALA A 335 4.12 -21.14 21.01
C ALA A 335 4.83 -20.54 22.24
N THR A 336 4.70 -19.23 22.44
CA THR A 336 4.97 -18.60 23.73
C THR A 336 3.79 -18.92 24.63
N LYS A 337 4.04 -19.70 25.69
CA LYS A 337 3.10 -19.82 26.82
C LYS A 337 2.96 -18.43 27.43
N HIS A 338 1.86 -17.74 27.16
CA HIS A 338 1.43 -16.63 27.98
C HIS A 338 -0.06 -16.80 28.25
N GLU A 339 -0.35 -16.78 29.54
CA GLU A 339 -1.65 -16.89 30.19
C GLU A 339 -2.61 -15.83 29.65
N ASP A 340 -3.90 -16.16 29.71
CA ASP A 340 -5.01 -15.36 29.23
C ASP A 340 -5.05 -13.97 29.92
N ASP A 341 -4.38 -12.98 29.33
CA ASP A 341 -4.70 -11.57 29.55
C ASP A 341 -5.84 -11.19 28.61
N ASP A 342 -7.06 -11.46 29.08
CA ASP A 342 -8.31 -10.84 28.67
C ASP A 342 -8.24 -9.34 29.02
N ASP A 343 -7.46 -8.57 28.28
CA ASP A 343 -7.51 -7.11 28.34
C ASP A 343 -8.56 -6.60 27.35
N GLU A 344 -9.80 -6.52 27.85
CA GLU A 344 -10.86 -5.71 27.26
C GLU A 344 -10.42 -4.25 27.08
N GLU A 345 -10.90 -3.64 25.98
CA GLU A 345 -10.59 -2.30 25.49
C GLU A 345 -10.64 -1.16 26.53
N PRO A 346 -9.55 -0.39 26.78
CA PRO A 346 -9.62 0.85 27.54
C PRO A 346 -9.59 2.14 26.69
N TRP A 347 -9.47 2.08 25.36
CA TRP A 347 -9.20 3.29 24.56
C TRP A 347 -10.45 3.98 23.97
N ARG A 348 -11.65 3.40 24.07
CA ARG A 348 -12.90 4.00 23.54
C ARG A 348 -13.61 5.00 24.47
N LYS A 349 -13.20 5.17 25.73
CA LYS A 349 -13.89 6.06 26.69
C LYS A 349 -13.30 7.47 26.84
N LYS A 350 -12.15 7.78 26.25
CA LYS A 350 -11.48 9.08 26.46
C LYS A 350 -11.79 10.19 25.43
N LEU A 351 -12.76 9.97 24.54
CA LEU A 351 -13.17 10.97 23.53
C LEU A 351 -14.66 11.37 23.61
N ARG A 352 -15.37 11.03 24.70
CA ARG A 352 -16.82 11.25 24.79
C ARG A 352 -17.35 11.73 26.14
N VAL A 353 -16.50 12.38 26.95
CA VAL A 353 -16.93 13.14 28.13
C VAL A 353 -16.13 14.44 28.18
N GLU A 354 -16.52 15.40 27.34
CA GLU A 354 -16.28 16.84 27.53
C GLU A 354 -17.19 17.58 26.52
N SER A 355 -18.50 17.34 26.65
CA SER A 355 -19.53 18.13 26.02
C SER A 355 -20.79 17.96 26.87
N ASP A 356 -20.77 18.59 28.03
CA ASP A 356 -21.91 19.34 28.58
C ASP A 356 -21.51 19.88 29.96
N ASP A 357 -21.80 21.17 30.15
CA ASP A 357 -21.69 21.98 31.37
C ASP A 357 -20.35 22.68 31.65
N ILE A 358 -20.13 23.83 31.00
CA ILE A 358 -19.34 24.93 31.57
C ILE A 358 -20.22 26.17 31.56
N THR A 359 -20.67 26.54 32.75
CA THR A 359 -21.31 27.83 33.06
C THR A 359 -20.24 28.92 33.06
N PHE A 360 -20.56 30.05 32.43
CA PHE A 360 -19.70 31.23 32.34
C PHE A 360 -19.52 31.87 33.73
N GLN A 361 -18.28 31.98 34.19
CA GLN A 361 -17.86 32.99 35.16
C GLN A 361 -16.52 33.58 34.70
N ASP A 362 -16.54 34.89 34.51
CA ASP A 362 -15.39 35.76 34.24
C ASP A 362 -14.30 35.54 35.31
N ASP A 363 -13.06 35.32 34.86
CA ASP A 363 -11.87 35.73 35.61
C ASP A 363 -10.66 35.88 34.65
N GLU A 364 -10.34 37.14 34.38
CA GLU A 364 -9.04 37.76 34.06
C GLU A 364 -7.86 36.82 33.67
N LEU A 365 -7.61 36.68 32.37
CA LEU A 365 -6.37 36.08 31.84
C LEU A 365 -5.34 37.16 31.49
N LYS A 366 -4.17 37.09 32.15
CA LYS A 366 -2.95 37.81 31.78
C LYS A 366 -2.35 37.20 30.51
N GLU A 367 -2.10 38.05 29.52
CA GLU A 367 -1.36 37.74 28.30
C GLU A 367 0.11 37.47 28.59
N GLU A 368 0.60 36.27 28.27
CA GLU A 368 2.01 36.03 27.99
C GLU A 368 2.17 35.75 26.50
N ALA A 369 2.71 36.75 25.80
CA ALA A 369 3.08 36.71 24.40
C ALA A 369 4.22 35.70 24.17
N TYR A 370 4.06 34.81 23.19
CA TYR A 370 5.14 33.98 22.68
C TYR A 370 5.40 34.33 21.21
N GLU A 371 6.60 34.81 20.97
CA GLU A 371 7.08 35.52 19.79
C GLU A 371 7.04 34.67 18.50
N GLY A 372 6.69 35.35 17.41
CA GLY A 372 6.56 34.82 16.08
C GLY A 372 7.90 34.40 15.45
N LEU A 373 7.84 33.33 14.67
CA LEU A 373 8.85 33.01 13.65
C LEU A 373 8.49 33.77 12.38
N GLU A 374 9.17 34.89 12.15
CA GLU A 374 9.11 35.66 10.90
C GLU A 374 9.70 34.84 9.75
N LEU A 375 8.88 34.61 8.72
CA LEU A 375 9.32 34.19 7.39
C LEU A 375 9.54 35.47 6.58
N SER A 376 10.80 35.78 6.28
CA SER A 376 11.16 36.85 5.34
C SER A 376 10.70 36.49 3.92
N SER A 377 9.68 37.19 3.42
CA SER A 377 9.30 37.20 2.01
C SER A 377 9.97 38.40 1.33
N GLU A 378 11.00 38.14 0.53
CA GLU A 378 11.60 39.12 -0.37
C GLU A 378 10.66 39.37 -1.57
N ASP A 379 10.44 40.66 -1.79
CA ASP A 379 9.81 41.40 -2.88
C ASP A 379 9.68 40.71 -4.26
N ASP A 380 8.44 40.67 -4.77
CA ASP A 380 8.14 40.70 -6.20
C ASP A 380 7.21 41.90 -6.47
N GLN A 381 7.80 43.02 -6.92
CA GLN A 381 7.08 44.18 -7.43
C GLN A 381 6.60 43.89 -8.85
N LEU A 382 5.29 43.79 -9.05
CA LEU A 382 4.64 43.84 -10.36
C LEU A 382 4.06 45.24 -10.56
N GLU A 383 4.64 45.98 -11.51
CA GLU A 383 4.07 47.21 -12.07
C GLU A 383 2.83 46.86 -12.91
N GLU A 384 1.65 47.38 -12.52
CA GLU A 384 0.48 47.45 -13.40
C GLU A 384 0.13 48.92 -13.67
N SER A 385 0.34 49.30 -14.93
CA SER A 385 -0.10 50.54 -15.56
C SER A 385 -1.63 50.55 -15.74
N SER A 386 -2.31 51.58 -15.23
CA SER A 386 -3.72 51.87 -15.52
C SER A 386 -3.86 52.83 -16.72
N PRO A 387 -4.80 52.63 -17.65
CA PRO A 387 -5.29 53.70 -18.52
C PRO A 387 -6.50 54.39 -17.89
N ASP A 388 -6.39 55.71 -17.77
CA ASP A 388 -7.44 56.63 -17.31
C ASP A 388 -8.40 56.96 -18.47
N ASP A 389 -9.68 56.70 -18.26
CA ASP A 389 -10.80 57.00 -19.16
C ASP A 389 -11.83 57.78 -18.33
N GLY A 390 -12.10 59.05 -18.68
CA GLY A 390 -13.20 59.79 -18.05
C GLY A 390 -13.16 61.31 -18.17
N MET A 391 -13.72 61.83 -19.26
CA MET A 391 -14.12 63.22 -19.46
C MET A 391 -15.14 63.69 -18.41
N GLU A 392 -14.98 64.90 -17.88
CA GLU A 392 -15.88 66.08 -18.05
C GLU A 392 -15.34 67.31 -17.30
#